data_AF-A0A3B6B0X6-F1
#
_entry.id   AF-A0A3B6B0X6-F1
#
_cell.length_a   1.000
_cell.length_b   1.000
_cell.length_c   1.000
_cell.angle_alpha   90.00
_cell.angle_beta   90.00
_cell.angle_gamma   90.00
#
_symmetry.space_group_name_H-M   'P 1'
#
loop_
_entity.id
_entity.type
_entity.pdbx_description
1 polymer ?
#
loop_
_entity_poly.entity_id
_entity_poly.type
_entity_poly.pdbx_seq_one_letter_code
_entity_poly.pdbx_strand_id
1 'polypeptide(L)'
;MKQKIVIQLSISCDKHRSKALTLASRAAGVTSMAITGAARDQLEVVSDGVDPVCLVSCLRKKLGHTHVIKVEEVKKPEEKKKDEPKPAMPVPVYPPAYYYQPSYYHHQYQPPHMVVCEEQPNNWRTM
;
A
#
# COMPACT_ATOMS: atom_id res chain seq x y z
N MET A 1 3.57 10.40 15.10
CA MET A 1 2.35 9.56 15.15
C MET A 1 2.75 8.12 14.91
N LYS A 2 2.43 7.23 15.84
CA LYS A 2 2.79 5.82 15.72
C LYS A 2 1.82 5.09 14.81
N GLN A 3 2.32 4.29 13.90
CA GLN A 3 1.55 3.55 12.93
C GLN A 3 2.05 2.11 12.84
N LYS A 4 1.12 1.19 12.61
CA LYS A 4 1.37 -0.20 12.22
C LYS A 4 1.02 -0.35 10.74
N ILE A 5 2.03 -0.67 9.95
CA ILE A 5 1.93 -0.84 8.50
C ILE A 5 2.12 -2.32 8.20
N VAL A 6 1.21 -2.92 7.43
CA VAL A 6 1.29 -4.31 6.97
C VAL A 6 1.42 -4.31 5.45
N ILE A 7 2.51 -4.91 4.96
CA ILE A 7 2.89 -4.89 3.54
C ILE A 7 2.99 -6.32 3.04
N GLN A 8 2.26 -6.64 1.97
CA GLN A 8 2.45 -7.88 1.23
C GLN A 8 3.67 -7.77 0.32
N LEU A 9 4.52 -8.78 0.33
CA LEU A 9 5.71 -8.91 -0.48
C LEU A 9 5.59 -10.13 -1.39
N SER A 10 5.84 -9.97 -2.69
CA SER A 10 5.91 -11.11 -3.61
C SER A 10 7.26 -11.84 -3.51
N ILE A 11 7.52 -12.50 -2.38
CA ILE A 11 8.84 -13.08 -2.07
C ILE A 11 8.75 -14.59 -1.80
N SER A 12 9.57 -15.37 -2.50
CA SER A 12 9.61 -16.83 -2.36
C SER A 12 10.83 -17.38 -1.58
N CYS A 13 11.89 -16.58 -1.35
CA CYS A 13 13.13 -17.07 -0.74
C CYS A 13 13.67 -16.21 0.41
N ASP A 14 14.43 -16.84 1.31
CA ASP A 14 14.94 -16.18 2.53
C ASP A 14 15.90 -15.03 2.24
N LYS A 15 16.67 -15.09 1.16
CA LYS A 15 17.57 -13.98 0.76
C LYS A 15 16.80 -12.68 0.54
N HIS A 16 15.62 -12.75 -0.07
CA HIS A 16 14.76 -11.58 -0.30
C HIS A 16 14.05 -11.14 0.99
N ARG A 17 13.68 -12.08 1.88
CA ARG A 17 13.14 -11.79 3.21
C ARG A 17 14.12 -10.99 4.07
N SER A 18 15.38 -11.43 4.14
CA SER A 18 16.44 -10.70 4.84
C SER A 18 16.66 -9.31 4.23
N LYS A 19 16.69 -9.19 2.89
CA LYS A 19 16.78 -7.90 2.21
C LYS A 19 15.60 -6.97 2.54
N ALA A 20 14.38 -7.49 2.63
CA ALA A 20 13.21 -6.71 3.02
C ALA A 20 13.35 -6.14 4.43
N LEU A 21 13.77 -6.97 5.38
CA LEU A 21 14.05 -6.54 6.74
C LEU A 21 15.15 -5.47 6.77
N THR A 22 16.27 -5.68 6.08
CA THR A 22 17.37 -4.70 6.00
C THR A 22 16.94 -3.39 5.35
N LEU A 23 16.06 -3.42 4.34
CA LEU A 23 15.61 -2.21 3.65
C LEU A 23 14.66 -1.39 4.52
N ALA A 24 13.68 -2.03 5.15
CA ALA A 24 12.77 -1.30 6.02
C ALA A 24 13.44 -0.89 7.34
N SER A 25 14.47 -1.60 7.84
CA SER A 25 15.23 -1.16 9.01
C SER A 25 16.08 0.10 8.76
N ARG A 26 16.34 0.45 7.49
CA ARG A 26 17.03 1.69 7.12
C ARG A 26 16.12 2.91 7.14
N ALA A 27 14.81 2.72 7.17
CA ALA A 27 13.88 3.85 7.24
C ALA A 27 13.92 4.47 8.64
N ALA A 28 14.22 5.76 8.70
CA ALA A 28 14.25 6.52 9.95
C ALA A 28 12.85 6.55 10.57
N GLY A 29 12.74 6.22 11.86
CA GLY A 29 11.46 6.16 12.58
C GLY A 29 10.83 4.77 12.65
N VAL A 30 11.44 3.74 12.06
CA VAL A 30 11.01 2.36 12.28
C VAL A 30 11.42 1.89 13.68
N THR A 31 10.44 1.42 14.46
CA THR A 31 10.62 0.97 15.84
C THR A 31 10.66 -0.55 15.95
N SER A 32 9.86 -1.26 15.16
CA SER A 32 9.82 -2.73 15.16
C SER A 32 9.39 -3.26 13.80
N MET A 33 9.87 -4.45 13.44
CA MET A 33 9.53 -5.11 12.19
C MET A 33 9.50 -6.63 12.37
N ALA A 34 8.58 -7.29 11.68
CA ALA A 34 8.49 -8.74 11.66
C ALA A 34 7.95 -9.25 10.32
N ILE A 35 8.43 -10.42 9.89
CA ILE A 35 7.83 -11.14 8.77
C ILE A 35 6.75 -12.06 9.34
N THR A 36 5.51 -11.89 8.87
CA THR A 36 4.33 -12.64 9.30
C THR A 36 3.64 -13.28 8.08
N GLY A 37 2.49 -13.92 8.32
CA GLY A 37 1.76 -14.69 7.31
C GLY A 37 2.23 -16.14 7.20
N ALA A 38 1.31 -17.05 6.84
CA ALA A 38 1.61 -18.47 6.72
C ALA A 38 2.70 -18.77 5.67
N ALA A 39 2.73 -17.98 4.59
CA ALA A 39 3.73 -18.07 3.52
C ALA A 39 4.99 -17.21 3.77
N ARG A 40 5.06 -16.49 4.91
CA ARG A 40 6.14 -15.54 5.25
C ARG A 40 6.32 -14.48 4.14
N ASP A 41 5.20 -13.97 3.68
CA ASP A 41 5.05 -13.01 2.59
C ASP A 41 4.53 -11.65 3.07
N GLN A 42 4.27 -11.48 4.37
CA GLN A 42 3.81 -10.21 4.95
C GLN A 42 4.90 -9.60 5.82
N LEU A 43 5.09 -8.29 5.71
CA LEU A 43 5.99 -7.51 6.54
C LEU A 43 5.16 -6.55 7.39
N GLU A 44 5.20 -6.76 8.70
CA GLU A 44 4.62 -5.85 9.68
C GLU A 44 5.70 -4.88 10.15
N VAL A 45 5.41 -3.59 10.11
CA VAL A 45 6.30 -2.51 10.52
C VAL A 45 5.56 -1.63 11.51
N VAL A 46 6.15 -1.39 12.67
CA VAL A 46 5.71 -0.36 13.62
C VAL A 46 6.68 0.81 13.50
N SER A 47 6.15 1.98 13.19
CA SER A 47 6.95 3.19 12.94
C SER A 47 6.33 4.44 13.53
N ASP A 48 7.15 5.45 13.78
CA ASP A 48 6.72 6.78 14.21
C ASP A 48 7.15 7.81 13.16
N GLY A 49 6.19 8.38 12.45
CA GLY A 49 6.45 9.41 11.42
C GLY A 49 7.04 8.91 10.09
N VAL A 50 7.01 7.60 9.82
CA VAL A 50 7.40 7.04 8.52
C VAL A 50 6.25 7.15 7.53
N ASP A 51 6.52 7.64 6.32
CA ASP A 51 5.57 7.60 5.22
C ASP A 51 5.45 6.17 4.64
N PRO A 52 4.27 5.53 4.70
CA PRO A 52 4.05 4.21 4.11
C PRO A 52 4.35 4.15 2.61
N VAL A 53 4.07 5.24 1.87
CA VAL A 53 4.25 5.28 0.41
C VAL A 53 5.74 5.25 0.06
N CYS A 54 6.55 6.08 0.72
CA CYS A 54 8.01 6.05 0.58
C CYS A 54 8.59 4.68 0.95
N LEU A 55 8.15 4.08 2.06
CA LEU A 55 8.66 2.78 2.50
C LEU A 55 8.34 1.67 1.48
N VAL A 56 7.11 1.62 0.97
CA VAL A 56 6.71 0.65 -0.06
C VAL A 56 7.45 0.90 -1.36
N SER A 57 7.62 2.17 -1.77
CA SER A 57 8.37 2.53 -2.98
C SER A 57 9.82 2.07 -2.90
N CYS A 58 10.47 2.20 -1.75
CA CYS A 58 11.82 1.69 -1.51
C CYS A 58 11.89 0.16 -1.62
N LEU A 59 10.89 -0.55 -1.09
CA LEU A 59 10.78 -2.00 -1.22
C LEU A 59 10.56 -2.41 -2.68
N ARG A 60 9.69 -1.70 -3.42
CA ARG A 60 9.41 -2.00 -4.83
C ARG A 60 10.65 -1.94 -5.71
N LYS A 61 11.48 -0.92 -5.50
CA LYS A 61 12.73 -0.71 -6.26
C LYS A 61 13.72 -1.87 -6.14
N LYS A 62 13.67 -2.66 -5.06
CA LYS A 62 14.69 -3.70 -4.77
C LYS A 62 14.14 -5.13 -4.72
N LEU A 63 12.85 -5.30 -4.43
CA LEU A 63 12.22 -6.60 -4.22
C LEU A 63 11.14 -6.91 -5.26
N GLY A 64 10.70 -5.93 -6.05
CA GLY A 64 9.66 -6.11 -7.05
C GLY A 64 8.27 -5.77 -6.52
N HIS A 65 7.28 -6.61 -6.76
CA HIS A 65 5.88 -6.29 -6.44
C HIS A 65 5.62 -6.33 -4.93
N THR A 66 5.14 -5.21 -4.39
CA THR A 66 4.75 -5.09 -2.98
C THR A 66 3.49 -4.25 -2.85
N HIS A 67 2.58 -4.64 -1.97
CA HIS A 67 1.29 -3.97 -1.77
C HIS A 67 1.07 -3.64 -0.31
N VAL A 68 0.53 -2.46 -0.03
CA VAL A 68 0.07 -2.12 1.32
C VAL A 68 -1.25 -2.83 1.55
N ILE A 69 -1.32 -3.65 2.60
CA ILE A 69 -2.56 -4.31 3.03
C ILE A 69 -3.29 -3.40 4.02
N LYS A 70 -2.57 -2.89 5.01
CA LYS A 70 -3.17 -2.13 6.12
C LYS A 70 -2.20 -1.06 6.63
N VAL A 71 -2.74 0.12 6.93
CA VAL A 71 -2.07 1.15 7.73
C VAL A 71 -3.03 1.48 8.88
N GLU A 72 -2.56 1.29 10.10
CA GLU A 72 -3.34 1.54 11.30
C GLU A 72 -2.58 2.48 12.21
N GLU A 73 -3.23 3.55 12.66
CA GLU A 73 -2.62 4.45 13.63
C GLU A 73 -2.68 3.83 15.03
N VAL A 74 -1.52 3.60 15.63
CA VAL A 74 -1.41 3.07 16.99
C VAL A 74 -1.55 4.25 17.96
N LYS A 75 -2.81 4.55 18.30
CA LYS A 75 -3.11 5.35 19.49
C LYS A 75 -2.73 4.50 20.72
N LYS A 76 -1.95 5.05 21.65
CA LYS A 76 -1.61 4.36 22.92
C LYS A 76 -2.92 3.84 23.56
N PRO A 77 -3.10 2.53 23.78
CA PRO A 77 -4.32 2.03 24.39
C PRO A 77 -4.24 2.15 25.92
N GLU A 78 -5.21 2.81 26.54
CA GLU A 78 -5.74 2.33 27.82
C GLU A 78 -6.39 0.97 27.55
N GLU A 79 -6.07 -0.03 28.38
CA GLU A 79 -6.63 -1.38 28.31
C GLU A 79 -8.17 -1.37 28.35
N LYS A 80 -8.81 -2.12 27.44
CA LYS A 80 -10.04 -2.89 27.73
C LYS A 80 -10.40 -3.89 26.62
N LYS A 81 -10.27 -5.18 26.99
CA LYS A 81 -11.13 -6.37 26.75
C LYS A 81 -11.96 -6.52 25.44
N LYS A 82 -11.70 -7.67 24.79
CA LYS A 82 -12.62 -8.75 24.36
C LYS A 82 -13.86 -8.47 23.48
N ASP A 83 -14.00 -9.40 22.51
CA ASP A 83 -15.22 -10.03 21.94
C ASP A 83 -15.86 -9.46 20.65
N GLU A 84 -16.20 -10.41 19.77
CA GLU A 84 -16.79 -10.38 18.40
C GLU A 84 -18.19 -9.71 18.32
N PRO A 85 -18.91 -9.61 17.16
CA PRO A 85 -18.69 -10.15 15.79
C PRO A 85 -18.86 -9.13 14.63
N LYS A 86 -18.54 -9.59 13.41
CA LYS A 86 -18.76 -8.88 12.13
C LYS A 86 -20.24 -8.54 11.89
N PRO A 87 -20.62 -7.28 11.58
CA PRO A 87 -21.92 -7.01 11.00
C PRO A 87 -21.95 -7.43 9.51
N ALA A 88 -22.97 -8.21 9.15
CA ALA A 88 -23.26 -8.63 7.79
C ALA A 88 -23.47 -7.41 6.89
N MET A 89 -22.75 -7.36 5.76
CA MET A 89 -22.92 -6.31 4.75
C MET A 89 -24.25 -6.54 4.01
N PRO A 90 -25.07 -5.49 3.77
CA PRO A 90 -26.26 -5.61 2.93
C PRO A 90 -25.86 -5.83 1.47
N VAL A 91 -26.50 -6.80 0.82
CA VAL A 91 -26.28 -7.15 -0.58
C VAL A 91 -26.70 -5.98 -1.47
N PRO A 92 -25.85 -5.44 -2.36
CA PRO A 92 -26.25 -4.38 -3.27
C PRO A 92 -27.20 -4.95 -4.35
N VAL A 93 -28.43 -4.46 -4.36
CA VAL A 93 -29.42 -4.73 -5.42
C VAL A 93 -28.96 -4.02 -6.70
N TYR A 94 -28.60 -4.79 -7.73
CA TYR A 94 -28.27 -4.24 -9.05
C TYR A 94 -29.55 -3.87 -9.81
N PRO A 95 -29.65 -2.68 -10.41
CA PRO A 95 -30.73 -2.37 -11.34
C PRO A 95 -30.56 -3.14 -12.66
N PRO A 96 -31.65 -3.47 -13.37
CA PRO A 96 -31.59 -4.23 -14.62
C PRO A 96 -30.85 -3.44 -15.71
N ALA A 97 -30.08 -4.17 -16.52
CA ALA A 97 -29.28 -3.62 -17.61
C ALA A 97 -30.17 -2.92 -18.65
N TYR A 98 -30.02 -1.59 -18.76
CA TYR A 98 -30.57 -0.85 -19.88
C TYR A 98 -29.73 -1.17 -21.13
N TYR A 99 -30.35 -1.82 -22.11
CA TYR A 99 -29.77 -2.03 -23.43
C TYR A 99 -29.55 -0.68 -24.11
N TYR A 100 -28.29 -0.27 -24.23
CA TYR A 100 -27.89 0.91 -25.00
C TYR A 100 -27.86 0.54 -26.48
N GLN A 101 -28.79 1.08 -27.27
CA GLN A 101 -28.70 0.99 -28.72
C GLN A 101 -27.67 1.99 -29.25
N PRO A 102 -26.70 1.58 -30.09
CA PRO A 102 -25.64 2.47 -30.57
C PRO A 102 -26.18 3.42 -31.65
N SER A 103 -26.43 4.69 -31.29
CA SER A 103 -26.60 5.76 -32.26
C SER A 103 -25.22 6.20 -32.75
N TYR A 104 -24.95 6.01 -34.04
CA TYR A 104 -23.75 6.50 -34.72
C TYR A 104 -23.76 8.04 -34.74
N TYR A 105 -23.04 8.66 -33.81
CA TYR A 105 -22.69 10.08 -33.88
C TYR A 105 -21.20 10.25 -34.11
N HIS A 106 -20.88 10.85 -35.26
CA HIS A 106 -19.56 11.26 -35.70
C HIS A 106 -19.10 12.44 -34.83
N HIS A 107 -18.20 12.20 -33.86
CA HIS A 107 -17.60 13.29 -33.08
C HIS A 107 -16.13 13.43 -33.44
N GLN A 108 -15.81 14.62 -33.97
CA GLN A 108 -14.48 14.96 -34.45
C GLN A 108 -13.47 14.95 -33.31
N TYR A 109 -12.35 14.28 -33.53
CA TYR A 109 -11.23 14.19 -32.59
C TYR A 109 -10.58 15.57 -32.45
N GLN A 110 -10.81 16.25 -31.33
CA GLN A 110 -9.94 17.32 -30.86
C GLN A 110 -8.94 16.69 -29.88
N PRO A 111 -7.63 16.65 -30.19
CA PRO A 111 -6.66 16.02 -29.30
C PRO A 111 -6.59 16.81 -27.98
N PRO A 112 -6.69 16.14 -26.81
CA PRO A 112 -6.48 16.80 -25.54
C PRO A 112 -5.03 17.28 -25.43
N HIS A 113 -4.84 18.51 -24.99
CA HIS A 113 -3.54 19.12 -24.73
C HIS A 113 -2.75 18.24 -23.74
N MET A 114 -1.61 17.74 -24.20
CA MET A 114 -0.66 16.99 -23.37
C MET A 114 -0.14 17.94 -22.29
N VAL A 115 -0.63 17.82 -21.06
CA VAL A 115 0.03 18.49 -19.93
C VAL A 115 1.30 17.69 -19.68
N VAL A 116 2.42 18.19 -20.20
CA VAL A 116 3.75 17.72 -19.83
C VAL A 116 3.93 18.06 -18.36
N CYS A 117 3.76 17.08 -17.47
CA CYS A 117 4.27 17.22 -16.11
C CYS A 117 5.80 17.26 -16.22
N GLU A 118 6.40 18.43 -16.05
CA GLU A 118 7.83 18.55 -15.86
C GLU A 118 8.26 17.70 -14.67
N GLU A 119 9.14 16.75 -14.96
CA GLU A 119 9.84 15.91 -14.00
C GLU A 119 10.75 16.80 -13.15
N GLN A 120 10.34 17.10 -11.91
CA GLN A 120 11.23 17.75 -10.97
C GLN A 120 12.33 16.75 -10.54
N PRO A 121 13.62 17.11 -10.66
CA PRO A 121 14.71 16.20 -10.33
C PRO A 121 14.82 16.04 -8.81
N ASN A 122 14.30 14.93 -8.30
CA ASN A 122 14.46 14.53 -6.90
C ASN A 122 15.90 14.04 -6.65
N ASN A 123 16.76 15.00 -6.34
CA ASN A 123 17.94 14.83 -5.51
C ASN A 123 17.54 14.19 -4.17
N TRP A 124 17.88 12.92 -3.97
CA TRP A 124 17.90 12.30 -2.64
C TRP A 124 19.31 11.82 -2.27
N ARG A 125 20.36 12.56 -2.67
CA ARG A 125 21.75 12.16 -2.42
C ARG A 125 22.53 13.24 -1.69
N THR A 126 22.31 13.35 -0.38
CA THR A 126 23.18 13.93 0.69
C THR A 126 22.28 14.08 1.92
N MET A 127 22.59 13.68 3.16
CA MET A 127 23.80 13.30 3.89
C MET A 127 23.48 12.12 4.82
#